data_AF-A0A455UAH1-F1
#
_entry.id   AF-A0A455UAH1-F1
#
_cell.length_a   1.000
_cell.length_b   1.000
_cell.length_c   1.000
_cell.angle_alpha   90.00
_cell.angle_beta   90.00
_cell.angle_gamma   90.00
#
_symmetry.space_group_name_H-M   'P 1'
#
loop_
_entity.id
_entity.type
_entity.pdbx_description
1 polymer ?
#
loop_
_entity_poly.entity_id
_entity_poly.type
_entity_poly.pdbx_seq_one_letter_code
_entity_poly.pdbx_strand_id
1 'polypeptide(L)'
;MILYKYMSFGAARKVIDTLSLGFSCLEDLNDPFECTAFGFKDSDESISAKTATGACRNRFSRKYGVLSLTRQPLNALMWSHYGDSHQGVVLGFDSDSAGFSDPQSNVIPSQYGEMIYSATKPHNDLPVIGEHELMNIGGSLRFDSNAFNLMKRAFLYKSLEWAYEEEVRVVKV
;
A
#
# COMPACT_ATOMS: atom_id res chain seq x y z
N MET A 1 8.30 -12.34 -11.65
CA MET A 1 6.84 -12.62 -11.47
C MET A 1 6.05 -11.62 -12.30
N ILE A 2 4.99 -12.06 -12.99
CA ILE A 2 4.10 -11.12 -13.69
C ILE A 2 3.01 -10.64 -12.72
N LEU A 3 2.85 -9.33 -12.63
CA LEU A 3 1.77 -8.67 -11.88
C LEU A 3 0.93 -7.83 -12.84
N TYR A 4 -0.35 -7.67 -12.53
CA TYR A 4 -1.32 -7.09 -13.45
C TYR A 4 -1.91 -5.80 -12.91
N LYS A 5 -2.27 -4.89 -13.81
CA LYS A 5 -3.02 -3.67 -13.49
C LYS A 5 -4.23 -3.55 -14.42
N TYR A 6 -5.40 -3.52 -13.81
CA TYR A 6 -6.65 -3.15 -14.47
C TYR A 6 -6.74 -1.64 -14.61
N MET A 7 -7.19 -1.16 -15.76
CA MET A 7 -7.38 0.26 -16.02
C MET A 7 -8.29 0.49 -17.23
N SER A 8 -8.78 1.72 -17.39
CA SER A 8 -9.47 2.12 -18.62
C SER A 8 -8.52 2.09 -19.82
N PHE A 9 -9.09 1.93 -21.01
CA PHE A 9 -8.32 1.93 -22.26
C PHE A 9 -7.50 3.22 -22.43
N GLY A 10 -8.07 4.37 -22.07
CA GLY A 10 -7.39 5.66 -22.14
C GLY A 10 -6.18 5.76 -21.21
N ALA A 11 -6.25 5.18 -20.00
CA ALA A 11 -5.12 5.14 -19.09
C ALA A 11 -4.03 4.19 -19.58
N ALA A 12 -4.41 3.01 -20.09
CA ALA A 12 -3.46 2.05 -20.66
C ALA A 12 -2.67 2.63 -21.83
N ARG A 13 -3.34 3.38 -22.71
CA ARG A 13 -2.67 4.06 -23.82
C ARG A 13 -1.61 5.03 -23.31
N LYS A 14 -1.94 5.84 -22.29
CA LYS A 14 -0.96 6.74 -21.66
C LYS A 14 0.23 5.98 -21.09
N VAL A 15 0.00 4.88 -20.36
CA VAL A 15 1.08 4.05 -19.80
C VAL A 15 2.01 3.52 -20.88
N ILE A 16 1.46 3.06 -22.01
CA ILE A 16 2.26 2.55 -23.14
C ILE A 16 3.01 3.69 -23.82
N ASP A 17 2.36 4.83 -24.06
CA ASP A 17 2.95 5.99 -24.74
C ASP A 17 4.09 6.62 -23.93
N THR A 18 3.95 6.67 -22.59
CA THR A 18 4.93 7.30 -21.69
C THR A 18 5.90 6.31 -21.06
N LEU A 19 5.64 5.01 -21.18
CA LEU A 19 6.34 3.93 -20.47
C LEU A 19 6.45 4.19 -18.96
N SER A 20 5.42 4.79 -18.38
CA SER A 20 5.40 5.17 -16.97
C SER A 20 4.08 4.78 -16.32
N LEU A 21 4.15 4.45 -15.03
CA LEU A 21 3.01 4.02 -14.23
C LEU A 21 2.85 4.96 -13.03
N GLY A 22 1.62 5.42 -12.81
CA GLY A 22 1.30 6.31 -11.70
C GLY A 22 1.23 5.54 -10.37
N PHE A 23 1.66 6.22 -9.30
CA PHE A 23 1.47 5.79 -7.91
C PHE A 23 0.38 6.67 -7.29
N SER A 24 -0.56 6.05 -6.58
CA SER A 24 -1.64 6.74 -5.89
C SER A 24 -1.19 7.20 -4.52
N CYS A 25 -1.77 8.30 -4.02
CA CYS A 25 -1.62 8.65 -2.62
C CYS A 25 -2.47 7.70 -1.77
N LEU A 26 -2.09 7.51 -0.50
CA LEU A 26 -2.89 6.69 0.44
C LEU A 26 -4.34 7.17 0.57
N GLU A 27 -4.58 8.46 0.38
CA GLU A 27 -5.90 9.10 0.51
C GLU A 27 -6.84 8.74 -0.65
N ASP A 28 -6.27 8.28 -1.78
CA ASP A 28 -7.01 7.91 -2.98
C ASP A 28 -7.34 6.41 -3.03
N LEU A 29 -6.88 5.65 -2.03
CA LEU A 29 -7.16 4.22 -1.94
C LEU A 29 -8.59 3.99 -1.42
N ASN A 30 -9.18 2.86 -1.82
CA ASN A 30 -10.62 2.67 -1.78
C ASN A 30 -11.15 1.99 -0.52
N ASP A 31 -10.28 1.42 0.33
CA ASP A 31 -10.70 0.69 1.52
C ASP A 31 -10.54 1.57 2.79
N PRO A 32 -11.63 1.80 3.55
CA PRO A 32 -11.57 2.54 4.82
C PRO A 32 -10.68 1.88 5.90
N PHE A 33 -10.22 0.64 5.72
CA PHE A 33 -9.26 0.00 6.62
C PHE A 33 -7.82 0.51 6.42
N GLU A 34 -7.52 1.10 5.29
CA GLU A 34 -6.17 1.47 4.90
C GLU A 34 -5.58 2.57 5.78
N CYS A 35 -4.31 2.44 6.14
CA CYS A 35 -3.60 3.37 7.04
C CYS A 35 -4.28 3.58 8.41
N THR A 36 -5.07 2.60 8.88
CA THR A 36 -5.67 2.63 10.23
C THR A 36 -5.33 1.42 11.09
N ALA A 37 -4.66 0.41 10.51
CA ALA A 37 -4.34 -0.87 11.15
C ALA A 37 -3.10 -0.83 12.06
N PHE A 38 -2.74 0.35 12.61
CA PHE A 38 -1.54 0.50 13.43
C PHE A 38 -1.62 -0.28 14.74
N GLY A 39 -2.77 -0.33 15.42
CA GLY A 39 -2.93 -1.12 16.64
C GLY A 39 -2.02 -0.69 17.79
N PHE A 40 -1.74 0.61 17.92
CA PHE A 40 -0.96 1.15 19.04
C PHE A 40 -1.61 0.81 20.38
N LYS A 41 -0.79 0.40 21.35
CA LYS A 41 -1.19 0.20 22.74
C LYS A 41 -1.56 1.54 23.36
N ASP A 42 -2.58 1.53 24.21
CA ASP A 42 -2.80 2.63 25.14
C ASP A 42 -1.67 2.64 26.17
N SER A 43 -0.95 3.76 26.25
CA SER A 43 0.09 4.01 27.27
C SER A 43 -0.44 5.01 28.29
N ASP A 44 0.00 4.89 29.55
CA ASP A 44 -0.26 5.90 30.60
C ASP A 44 0.44 7.26 30.33
N GLU A 45 1.25 7.34 29.27
CA GLU A 45 1.88 8.59 28.78
C GLU A 45 0.92 9.43 27.92
N SER A 46 1.23 10.73 27.81
CA SER A 46 0.36 11.83 27.34
C SER A 46 -0.26 11.73 25.93
N ILE A 47 0.11 10.74 25.11
CA ILE A 47 -0.37 10.59 23.73
C ILE A 47 -1.26 9.35 23.61
N SER A 48 -2.56 9.57 23.39
CA SER A 48 -3.50 8.48 23.11
C SER A 48 -3.14 7.72 21.82
N ALA A 49 -3.45 6.43 21.75
CA ALA A 49 -3.29 5.61 20.54
C ALA A 49 -3.97 6.22 19.31
N LYS A 50 -5.09 6.93 19.52
CA LYS A 50 -5.83 7.66 18.47
C LYS A 50 -5.02 8.84 17.91
N THR A 51 -4.38 9.61 18.77
CA THR A 51 -3.52 10.73 18.37
C THR A 51 -2.31 10.23 17.59
N ALA A 52 -1.65 9.17 18.07
CA ALA A 52 -0.52 8.54 17.39
C ALA A 52 -0.91 7.99 16.00
N THR A 53 -2.07 7.34 15.90
CA THR A 53 -2.65 6.88 14.63
C THR A 53 -2.86 8.02 13.65
N GLY A 54 -3.48 9.12 14.10
CA GLY A 54 -3.71 10.29 13.26
C GLY A 54 -2.42 10.96 12.76
N ALA A 55 -1.43 11.08 13.64
CA ALA A 55 -0.12 11.63 13.30
C ALA A 55 0.62 10.77 12.28
N CYS A 56 0.62 9.44 12.46
CA CYS A 56 1.18 8.51 11.48
C CYS A 56 0.45 8.66 10.16
N ARG A 57 -0.87 8.54 10.14
CA ARG A 57 -1.66 8.62 8.90
C ARG A 57 -1.34 9.88 8.08
N ASN A 58 -1.31 11.04 8.72
CA ASN A 58 -1.02 12.31 8.05
C ASN A 58 0.41 12.40 7.49
N ARG A 59 1.39 11.76 8.15
CA ARG A 59 2.77 11.73 7.66
C ARG A 59 2.94 10.79 6.48
N PHE A 60 2.31 9.63 6.57
CA PHE A 60 2.39 8.63 5.53
C PHE A 60 1.66 9.09 4.26
N SER A 61 0.48 9.71 4.39
CA SER A 61 -0.35 10.06 3.24
C SER A 61 0.32 11.03 2.27
N ARG A 62 1.20 11.91 2.78
CA ARG A 62 1.84 12.97 1.99
C ARG A 62 3.20 12.60 1.40
N LYS A 63 3.78 11.49 1.84
CA LYS A 63 5.19 11.16 1.57
C LYS A 63 5.39 9.87 0.79
N TYR A 64 4.35 9.07 0.60
CA TYR A 64 4.51 7.78 -0.06
C TYR A 64 3.49 7.62 -1.18
N GLY A 65 3.99 7.13 -2.31
CA GLY A 65 3.17 6.65 -3.41
C GLY A 65 2.95 5.14 -3.30
N VAL A 66 1.72 4.70 -3.59
CA VAL A 66 1.30 3.30 -3.59
C VAL A 66 0.91 2.90 -5.00
N LEU A 67 1.55 1.85 -5.51
CA LEU A 67 1.13 1.17 -6.73
C LEU A 67 0.48 -0.16 -6.36
N SER A 68 -0.83 -0.25 -6.57
CA SER A 68 -1.62 -1.47 -6.37
C SER A 68 -1.64 -2.32 -7.64
N LEU A 69 -1.11 -3.54 -7.58
CA LEU A 69 -1.14 -4.54 -8.66
C LEU A 69 -1.90 -5.78 -8.17
N THR A 70 -2.21 -6.73 -9.05
CA THR A 70 -2.87 -8.00 -8.71
C THR A 70 -2.21 -9.18 -9.38
N ARG A 71 -2.36 -10.37 -8.80
CA ARG A 71 -1.99 -11.65 -9.43
C ARG A 71 -3.05 -12.20 -10.38
N GLN A 72 -4.26 -11.62 -10.38
CA GLN A 72 -5.44 -12.18 -11.03
C GLN A 72 -5.90 -11.32 -12.23
N PRO A 73 -5.49 -11.63 -13.48
CA PRO A 73 -5.87 -10.86 -14.66
C PRO A 73 -7.28 -11.16 -15.21
N LEU A 74 -7.91 -12.24 -14.72
CA LEU A 74 -9.18 -12.75 -15.24
C LEU A 74 -10.32 -12.70 -14.22
N ASN A 75 -10.11 -12.08 -13.05
CA ASN A 75 -11.14 -12.01 -12.01
C ASN A 75 -12.29 -11.09 -12.46
N ALA A 76 -13.52 -11.63 -12.50
CA ALA A 76 -14.70 -10.91 -13.00
C ALA A 76 -15.08 -9.69 -12.14
N LEU A 77 -14.93 -9.78 -10.82
CA LEU A 77 -15.18 -8.65 -9.92
C LEU A 77 -14.14 -7.54 -10.13
N MET A 78 -12.87 -7.90 -10.34
CA MET A 78 -11.82 -6.94 -10.70
C MET A 78 -12.12 -6.23 -12.02
N TRP A 79 -12.62 -6.95 -13.02
CA TRP A 79 -13.06 -6.34 -14.28
C TRP A 79 -14.23 -5.35 -14.09
N SER A 80 -15.17 -5.67 -13.19
CA SER A 80 -16.28 -4.79 -12.85
C SER A 80 -15.80 -3.50 -12.18
N HIS A 81 -14.92 -3.61 -11.17
CA HIS A 81 -14.50 -2.48 -10.35
C HIS A 81 -13.38 -1.62 -10.96
N TYR A 82 -12.37 -2.26 -11.56
CA TYR A 82 -11.15 -1.58 -12.01
C TYR A 82 -10.90 -1.71 -13.51
N GLY A 83 -11.55 -2.68 -14.16
CA GLY A 83 -11.50 -2.87 -15.62
C GLY A 83 -12.48 -1.97 -16.37
N ASP A 84 -12.74 -0.76 -15.87
CA ASP A 84 -13.66 0.22 -16.48
C ASP A 84 -15.04 -0.39 -16.79
N SER A 85 -15.66 -1.04 -15.79
CA SER A 85 -16.93 -1.77 -15.94
C SER A 85 -16.91 -2.79 -17.10
N HIS A 86 -15.87 -3.62 -17.16
CA HIS A 86 -15.61 -4.60 -18.22
C HIS A 86 -15.26 -4.03 -19.62
N GLN A 87 -15.08 -2.71 -19.78
CA GLN A 87 -14.74 -2.09 -21.06
C GLN A 87 -13.25 -1.70 -21.18
N GLY A 88 -12.50 -1.85 -20.08
CA GLY A 88 -11.11 -1.48 -19.98
C GLY A 88 -10.16 -2.55 -20.49
N VAL A 89 -8.96 -2.54 -19.94
CA VAL A 89 -7.91 -3.51 -20.26
C VAL A 89 -7.14 -3.90 -19.01
N VAL A 90 -6.33 -4.96 -19.15
CA VAL A 90 -5.37 -5.40 -18.14
C VAL A 90 -3.99 -5.41 -18.77
N LEU A 91 -3.04 -4.72 -18.13
CA LEU A 91 -1.63 -4.76 -18.51
C LEU A 91 -0.88 -5.68 -17.55
N GLY A 92 -0.02 -6.54 -18.10
CA GLY A 92 0.90 -7.38 -17.33
C GLY A 92 2.30 -6.76 -17.30
N PHE A 93 2.91 -6.76 -16.12
CA PHE A 93 4.23 -6.22 -15.86
C PHE A 93 5.11 -7.30 -15.28
N ASP A 94 6.27 -7.54 -15.90
CA ASP A 94 7.31 -8.31 -15.26
C ASP A 94 7.94 -7.49 -14.13
N SER A 95 7.81 -7.98 -12.90
CA SER A 95 8.16 -7.22 -11.69
C SER A 95 9.64 -6.85 -11.63
N ASP A 96 10.51 -7.71 -12.14
CA ASP A 96 11.96 -7.48 -12.12
C ASP A 96 12.34 -6.48 -13.20
N SER A 97 11.81 -6.67 -14.42
CA SER A 97 12.05 -5.77 -15.55
C SER A 97 11.49 -4.36 -15.32
N ALA A 98 10.37 -4.25 -14.59
CA ALA A 98 9.77 -2.98 -14.21
C ALA A 98 10.42 -2.33 -12.97
N GLY A 99 11.40 -2.99 -12.34
CA GLY A 99 12.09 -2.48 -11.15
C GLY A 99 11.22 -2.47 -9.88
N PHE A 100 10.14 -3.25 -9.85
CA PHE A 100 9.24 -3.35 -8.70
C PHE A 100 9.82 -4.18 -7.57
N SER A 101 10.80 -5.04 -7.86
CA SER A 101 11.46 -5.89 -6.87
C SER A 101 12.71 -5.29 -6.25
N ASP A 102 13.14 -4.10 -6.68
CA ASP A 102 14.37 -3.48 -6.20
C ASP A 102 14.20 -2.84 -4.81
N PRO A 103 14.91 -3.32 -3.77
CA PRO A 103 14.84 -2.76 -2.41
C PRO A 103 15.52 -1.40 -2.25
N GLN A 104 16.31 -0.93 -3.23
CA GLN A 104 16.94 0.39 -3.17
C GLN A 104 16.01 1.49 -3.65
N SER A 105 15.13 1.20 -4.61
CA SER A 105 14.18 2.16 -5.16
C SER A 105 12.76 2.07 -4.60
N ASN A 106 12.44 1.00 -3.86
CA ASN A 106 11.12 0.78 -3.27
C ASN A 106 11.23 0.57 -1.75
N VAL A 107 10.38 1.27 -1.01
CA VAL A 107 10.23 1.12 0.43
C VAL A 107 9.57 -0.21 0.77
N ILE A 108 8.55 -0.59 -0.02
CA ILE A 108 8.00 -1.93 -0.04
C ILE A 108 8.12 -2.45 -1.47
N PRO A 109 9.13 -3.28 -1.76
CA PRO A 109 9.25 -4.00 -3.01
C PRO A 109 8.12 -5.02 -3.19
N SER A 110 7.81 -5.35 -4.45
CA SER A 110 6.73 -6.29 -4.81
C SER A 110 6.80 -7.65 -4.11
N GLN A 111 7.99 -8.19 -3.84
CA GLN A 111 8.17 -9.46 -3.12
C GLN A 111 7.75 -9.41 -1.64
N TYR A 112 7.62 -8.21 -1.08
CA TYR A 112 7.16 -7.97 0.30
C TYR A 112 5.82 -7.21 0.34
N GLY A 113 5.20 -7.00 -0.82
CA GLY A 113 4.02 -6.16 -1.00
C GLY A 113 2.69 -6.89 -0.91
N GLU A 114 2.68 -8.17 -0.54
CA GLU A 114 1.45 -8.94 -0.41
C GLU A 114 0.53 -8.37 0.67
N MET A 115 -0.75 -8.23 0.33
CA MET A 115 -1.75 -7.73 1.28
C MET A 115 -2.09 -8.77 2.35
N ILE A 116 -2.21 -8.28 3.58
CA ILE A 116 -2.74 -8.98 4.73
C ILE A 116 -4.23 -8.63 4.84
N TYR A 117 -5.06 -9.59 4.43
CA TYR A 117 -6.51 -9.47 4.52
C TYR A 117 -7.01 -9.92 5.88
N SER A 118 -7.81 -9.09 6.54
CA SER A 118 -8.34 -9.41 7.87
C SER A 118 -9.74 -8.84 8.07
N ALA A 119 -10.58 -9.61 8.79
CA ALA A 119 -11.91 -9.15 9.20
C ALA A 119 -11.84 -8.12 10.34
N THR A 120 -10.73 -8.12 11.10
CA THR A 120 -10.50 -7.21 12.23
C THR A 120 -9.13 -6.56 12.13
N LYS A 121 -9.00 -5.34 12.63
CA LYS A 121 -7.72 -4.63 12.67
C LYS A 121 -6.85 -5.20 13.78
N PRO A 122 -5.51 -5.18 13.64
CA PRO A 122 -4.62 -5.43 14.75
C PRO A 122 -4.92 -4.47 15.91
N HIS A 123 -4.88 -4.97 17.14
CA HIS A 123 -5.18 -4.19 18.34
C HIS A 123 -4.12 -4.42 19.42
N ASN A 124 -3.70 -3.33 20.07
CA ASN A 124 -2.93 -3.31 21.30
C ASN A 124 -1.63 -4.13 21.30
N ASP A 125 -0.93 -4.16 20.19
CA ASP A 125 0.28 -4.97 20.02
C ASP A 125 1.48 -4.19 19.49
N LEU A 126 1.30 -2.94 19.04
CA LEU A 126 2.42 -2.02 18.77
C LEU A 126 2.68 -1.05 19.92
N PRO A 127 3.94 -0.88 20.38
CA PRO A 127 4.29 0.23 21.26
C PRO A 127 4.06 1.57 20.55
N VAL A 128 3.71 2.60 21.32
CA VAL A 128 3.58 3.97 20.80
C VAL A 128 4.96 4.44 20.33
N ILE A 129 4.99 5.04 19.15
CA ILE A 129 6.21 5.55 18.52
C ILE A 129 6.58 6.90 19.14
N GLY A 130 7.83 7.07 19.52
CA GLY A 130 8.33 8.34 20.06
C GLY A 130 8.29 9.47 19.01
N GLU A 131 8.21 10.72 19.46
CA GLU A 131 8.14 11.90 18.58
C GLU A 131 9.30 11.93 17.56
N HIS A 132 10.52 11.61 18.00
CA HIS A 132 11.70 11.58 17.13
C HIS A 132 11.57 10.52 16.01
N GLU A 133 11.09 9.32 16.31
CA GLU A 133 10.85 8.27 15.31
C GLU A 133 9.75 8.70 14.33
N LEU A 134 8.66 9.29 14.84
CA LEU A 134 7.61 9.89 14.02
C LEU A 134 8.18 10.96 13.07
N MET A 135 9.07 11.84 13.53
CA MET A 135 9.64 12.94 12.73
C MET A 135 10.54 12.42 11.60
N ASN A 136 11.17 11.27 11.81
CA ASN A 136 12.08 10.65 10.84
C ASN A 136 11.38 9.81 9.77
N ILE A 137 10.05 9.67 9.81
CA ILE A 137 9.27 8.98 8.79
C ILE A 137 9.47 9.68 7.43
N GLY A 138 10.05 8.95 6.47
CA GLY A 138 10.42 9.44 5.14
C GLY A 138 11.70 10.30 5.11
N GLY A 139 12.56 10.24 6.14
CA GLY A 139 13.80 11.02 6.25
C GLY A 139 15.08 10.26 5.87
N SER A 140 15.14 8.94 6.09
CA SER A 140 16.23 8.08 5.58
C SER A 140 15.84 6.61 5.78
N LEU A 141 15.83 5.84 4.69
CA LEU A 141 15.56 4.39 4.66
C LEU A 141 16.67 3.57 5.32
N ARG A 142 16.86 3.67 6.63
CA ARG A 142 17.49 2.55 7.34
C ARG A 142 16.37 1.60 7.72
N PHE A 143 16.29 0.50 6.97
CA PHE A 143 15.41 -0.65 7.25
C PHE A 143 15.72 -1.17 8.66
N ASP A 144 15.02 -0.64 9.64
CA ASP A 144 14.90 -1.22 10.98
C ASP A 144 13.63 -2.10 11.00
N SER A 145 13.68 -3.22 11.72
CA SER A 145 12.58 -4.18 11.82
C SER A 145 11.27 -3.55 12.33
N ASN A 146 11.36 -2.55 13.21
CA ASN A 146 10.23 -1.81 13.77
C ASN A 146 9.62 -0.87 12.74
N ALA A 147 10.45 -0.09 12.02
CA ALA A 147 10.00 0.70 10.88
C ALA A 147 9.29 -0.18 9.86
N PHE A 148 9.82 -1.36 9.51
CA PHE A 148 9.17 -2.26 8.57
C PHE A 148 7.80 -2.76 9.05
N ASN A 149 7.65 -3.09 10.33
CA ASN A 149 6.34 -3.47 10.90
C ASN A 149 5.33 -2.31 10.84
N LEU A 150 5.78 -1.09 11.10
CA LEU A 150 4.95 0.10 10.96
C LEU A 150 4.50 0.32 9.51
N MET A 151 5.43 0.21 8.54
CA MET A 151 5.11 0.32 7.12
C MET A 151 4.12 -0.75 6.70
N LYS A 152 4.31 -2.01 7.12
CA LYS A 152 3.35 -3.08 6.83
C LYS A 152 1.95 -2.76 7.34
N ARG A 153 1.82 -2.20 8.55
CA ARG A 153 0.51 -1.80 9.10
C ARG A 153 -0.12 -0.61 8.41
N ALA A 154 0.70 0.32 7.92
CA ALA A 154 0.22 1.46 7.17
C ALA A 154 -0.31 1.06 5.77
N PHE A 155 0.43 0.19 5.08
CA PHE A 155 0.24 -0.05 3.64
C PHE A 155 -0.34 -1.39 3.27
N LEU A 156 -0.15 -2.44 4.08
CA LEU A 156 -0.43 -3.82 3.65
C LEU A 156 -1.65 -4.45 4.33
N TYR A 157 -2.41 -3.72 5.14
CA TYR A 157 -3.66 -4.24 5.71
C TYR A 157 -4.86 -3.77 4.91
N LYS A 158 -5.74 -4.72 4.61
CA LYS A 158 -7.00 -4.50 3.88
C LYS A 158 -8.11 -5.35 4.49
N SER A 159 -9.35 -4.92 4.34
CA SER A 159 -10.52 -5.68 4.77
C SER A 159 -10.63 -7.00 4.01
N LEU A 160 -11.10 -8.06 4.70
CA LEU A 160 -11.22 -9.41 4.13
C LEU A 160 -12.11 -9.46 2.88
N GLU A 161 -13.09 -8.56 2.77
CA GLU A 161 -14.02 -8.44 1.65
C GLU A 161 -13.29 -8.15 0.33
N TRP A 162 -12.10 -7.54 0.39
CA TRP A 162 -11.25 -7.26 -0.78
C TRP A 162 -10.23 -8.38 -1.08
N ALA A 163 -10.29 -9.52 -0.39
CA ALA A 163 -9.31 -10.60 -0.57
C ALA A 163 -9.29 -11.19 -1.99
N TYR A 164 -10.40 -11.10 -2.72
CA TYR A 164 -10.49 -11.55 -4.11
C TYR A 164 -9.57 -10.78 -5.07
N GLU A 165 -9.06 -9.61 -4.65
CA GLU A 165 -8.17 -8.79 -5.46
C GLU A 165 -6.77 -9.40 -5.58
N GLU A 166 -6.35 -10.25 -4.63
CA GLU A 166 -4.98 -10.77 -4.54
C GLU A 166 -3.92 -9.67 -4.81
N GLU A 167 -4.10 -8.55 -4.12
CA GLU A 167 -3.36 -7.32 -4.33
C GLU A 167 -1.91 -7.47 -3.86
N VAL A 168 -0.99 -6.91 -4.65
CA VAL A 168 0.43 -6.76 -4.34
C VAL A 168 0.80 -5.30 -4.54
N ARG A 169 1.34 -4.68 -3.49
CA ARG A 169 1.73 -3.27 -3.49
C ARG A 169 3.21 -3.07 -3.74
N VAL A 170 3.51 -2.00 -4.46
CA VAL A 170 4.84 -1.40 -4.50
C VAL A 170 4.73 -0.01 -3.88
N VAL A 171 5.58 0.29 -2.90
CA VAL A 171 5.55 1.58 -2.19
C VAL A 171 6.86 2.33 -2.39
N LYS A 172 6.77 3.60 -2.76
CA LYS A 172 7.91 4.52 -2.94
C LYS A 172 7.73 5.79 -2.10
N VAL A 173 8.84 6.47 -1.81
CA VAL A 173 8.85 7.85 -1.26
C VAL A 173 8.71 8.85 -2.39
#